data_AF-A0A7C8IY74-F1
#
_entry.id   AF-A0A7C8IY74-F1
#
_cell.length_a   1.000
_cell.length_b   1.000
_cell.length_c   1.000
_cell.angle_alpha   90.00
_cell.angle_beta   90.00
_cell.angle_gamma   90.00
#
_symmetry.space_group_name_H-M   'P 1'
#
loop_
_entity.id
_entity.type
_entity.pdbx_description
1 polymer ?
#
loop_
_entity_poly.entity_id
_entity_poly.type
_entity_poly.pdbx_seq_one_letter_code
_entity_poly.pdbx_strand_id
1 'polypeptide(L)'
;MARISGLRTLLILTTLLPLTALSYSVLNQTSAAIACSYLESTLGTRVFLPSEVSYQSSSKGNWVQTAWASPTCVVQPKTTRQVSQAIRYLTQSGVHFAIRSGGHSPAPFGANINDGVLFDMSGFNSVEYDAQLGVAVVGTGMRWGSVYRHLDQYNVTVVGGRILEVGVGGLTLGSGLSYLSDLYGLACDNVENFEVVLADGTIVNANKHSHADLWWALKGGANNFGVVTRFTLSTYPTGNVWGGYRVYALDAIPALFDALLAYQSVAVKDPYANLMMQAFPLNGTLGVLLNMVYNKPMETPAAFAPFYGIPAIADTVHIQPMTDFLASQIPPSLPRINWYATSFKTDATLFKAVEKIVTGTSAELDTIRNLTAGSIAVGWQPISTSAITAGRTWFVLDVGWWNAEDDAVANEAAASLIAKVEEAAKNYGQHVDYIFMNDAAVQQDVIGHYGNGNVAKLREVQRRYDPREVFQKLVPGGFKLPPEV
;
A
#
# COMPACT_ATOMS: atom_id res chain seq x y z
N MET A 1 -95.61 -52.56 25.68
CA MET A 1 -95.30 -51.35 24.89
C MET A 1 -93.79 -51.37 24.63
N ALA A 2 -93.33 -51.83 23.46
CA ALA A 2 -92.96 -51.03 22.28
C ALA A 2 -91.80 -50.06 22.58
N ARG A 3 -90.55 -50.33 22.13
CA ARG A 3 -89.89 -50.09 20.81
C ARG A 3 -88.84 -48.95 20.89
N ILE A 4 -87.57 -49.34 20.68
CA ILE A 4 -86.49 -48.77 19.82
C ILE A 4 -86.27 -47.25 19.75
N SER A 5 -85.02 -46.82 19.98
CA SER A 5 -84.14 -45.95 19.14
C SER A 5 -82.92 -45.49 19.97
N GLY A 6 -81.71 -45.21 19.49
CA GLY A 6 -81.11 -45.13 18.16
C GLY A 6 -79.65 -44.63 18.32
N LEU A 7 -78.83 -44.96 17.31
CA LEU A 7 -77.54 -44.40 16.87
C LEU A 7 -76.70 -43.51 17.83
N ARG A 8 -75.42 -43.89 18.04
CA ARG A 8 -74.32 -42.94 18.30
C ARG A 8 -73.32 -42.99 17.15
N THR A 9 -73.18 -41.85 16.47
CA THR A 9 -72.26 -41.58 15.37
C THR A 9 -70.83 -41.43 15.90
N LEU A 10 -69.87 -42.14 15.30
CA LEU A 10 -68.44 -42.05 15.59
C LEU A 10 -67.82 -41.05 14.59
N LEU A 11 -67.39 -39.87 15.06
CA LEU A 11 -66.57 -38.95 14.26
C LEU A 11 -65.12 -39.46 14.26
N ILE A 12 -64.61 -39.87 13.10
CA ILE A 12 -63.19 -40.10 12.87
C ILE A 12 -62.61 -38.77 12.35
N LEU A 13 -61.81 -38.11 13.18
CA LEU A 13 -61.05 -36.92 12.81
C LEU A 13 -59.82 -37.39 12.02
N THR A 14 -59.84 -37.28 10.70
CA THR A 14 -58.66 -37.49 9.85
C THR A 14 -57.72 -36.30 9.99
N THR A 15 -56.66 -36.47 10.76
CA THR A 15 -55.54 -35.53 10.82
C THR A 15 -54.77 -35.58 9.49
N LEU A 16 -55.01 -34.60 8.64
CA LEU A 16 -54.12 -34.26 7.52
C LEU A 16 -52.78 -33.81 8.10
N LEU A 17 -51.79 -34.71 8.07
CA LEU A 17 -50.38 -34.36 8.20
C LEU A 17 -50.03 -33.37 7.07
N PRO A 18 -49.55 -32.16 7.37
CA PRO A 18 -48.95 -31.36 6.32
C PRO A 18 -47.66 -32.07 5.91
N LEU A 19 -47.57 -32.50 4.66
CA LEU A 19 -46.28 -32.77 4.03
C LEU A 19 -45.46 -31.49 4.22
N THR A 20 -44.43 -31.56 5.07
CA THR A 20 -43.39 -30.55 5.10
C THR A 20 -42.78 -30.52 3.71
N ALA A 21 -43.14 -29.51 2.94
CA ALA A 21 -42.36 -29.10 1.79
C ALA A 21 -40.96 -28.80 2.33
N LEU A 22 -40.03 -29.73 2.14
CA LEU A 22 -38.61 -29.42 2.05
C LEU A 22 -38.48 -28.48 0.86
N SER A 23 -38.68 -27.19 1.12
CA SER A 23 -38.26 -26.12 0.23
C SER A 23 -36.76 -26.26 0.09
N TYR A 24 -36.34 -26.81 -1.04
CA TYR A 24 -34.99 -26.68 -1.56
C TYR A 24 -34.66 -25.19 -1.59
N SER A 25 -33.94 -24.69 -0.60
CA SER A 25 -33.26 -23.38 -0.62
C SER A 25 -31.99 -23.46 -1.46
N VAL A 26 -32.10 -23.99 -2.68
CA VAL A 26 -31.06 -23.91 -3.70
C VAL A 26 -31.48 -22.83 -4.70
N LEU A 27 -31.67 -21.60 -4.22
CA LEU A 27 -32.01 -20.46 -5.07
C LEU A 27 -31.19 -19.24 -4.63
N ASN A 28 -30.31 -18.81 -5.54
CA ASN A 28 -29.40 -17.65 -5.51
C ASN A 28 -28.18 -17.69 -4.57
N GLN A 29 -27.34 -18.73 -4.66
CA GLN A 29 -25.93 -18.54 -4.29
C GLN A 29 -25.22 -17.75 -5.41
N THR A 30 -24.54 -16.67 -5.05
CA THR A 30 -23.67 -15.94 -5.98
C THR A 30 -22.51 -16.83 -6.43
N SER A 31 -21.90 -16.53 -7.58
CA SER A 31 -20.71 -17.24 -8.05
C SER A 31 -19.57 -17.22 -7.01
N ALA A 32 -19.44 -16.11 -6.25
CA ALA A 32 -18.51 -15.99 -5.14
C ALA A 32 -18.84 -16.92 -3.97
N ALA A 33 -20.11 -17.10 -3.59
CA ALA A 33 -20.49 -18.02 -2.51
C ALA A 33 -20.20 -19.49 -2.87
N ILE A 34 -20.46 -19.87 -4.13
CA ILE A 34 -20.10 -21.19 -4.65
C ILE A 34 -18.57 -21.38 -4.61
N ALA A 35 -17.82 -20.35 -5.00
CA ALA A 35 -16.37 -20.40 -4.93
C ALA A 35 -15.82 -20.51 -3.51
N CYS A 36 -16.38 -19.77 -2.55
CA CYS A 36 -16.01 -19.87 -1.15
C CYS A 36 -16.25 -21.27 -0.60
N SER A 37 -17.39 -21.89 -0.92
CA SER A 37 -17.70 -23.27 -0.52
C SER A 37 -16.72 -24.28 -1.11
N TYR A 38 -16.37 -24.11 -2.39
CA TYR A 38 -15.37 -24.97 -3.04
C TYR A 38 -13.99 -24.81 -2.39
N LEU A 39 -13.54 -23.57 -2.17
CA LEU A 39 -12.25 -23.28 -1.57
C LEU A 39 -12.19 -23.77 -0.12
N GLU A 40 -13.27 -23.67 0.64
CA GLU A 40 -13.36 -24.23 1.99
C GLU A 40 -13.20 -25.76 1.97
N SER A 41 -13.88 -26.45 1.04
CA SER A 41 -13.73 -27.91 0.90
C SER A 41 -12.33 -28.36 0.51
N THR A 42 -11.56 -27.50 -0.17
CA THR A 42 -10.23 -27.83 -0.72
C THR A 42 -9.10 -27.37 0.19
N LEU A 43 -9.24 -26.20 0.82
CA LEU A 43 -8.21 -25.56 1.64
C LEU A 43 -8.50 -25.65 3.14
N GLY A 44 -9.69 -26.13 3.53
CA GLY A 44 -10.12 -26.34 4.91
C GLY A 44 -10.16 -25.04 5.70
N THR A 45 -9.56 -25.06 6.89
CA THR A 45 -9.49 -23.95 7.86
C THR A 45 -8.67 -22.74 7.41
N ARG A 46 -8.35 -22.67 6.12
CA ARG A 46 -7.74 -21.51 5.46
C ARG A 46 -8.77 -20.58 4.83
N VAL A 47 -10.04 -20.97 4.80
CA VAL A 47 -11.14 -20.12 4.36
C VAL A 47 -11.89 -19.66 5.59
N PHE A 48 -12.12 -18.35 5.71
CA PHE A 48 -12.90 -17.74 6.78
C PHE A 48 -14.19 -17.20 6.19
N LEU A 49 -15.31 -17.63 6.76
CA LEU A 49 -16.66 -17.21 6.39
C LEU A 49 -17.16 -16.07 7.30
N PRO A 50 -18.15 -15.26 6.88
CA PRO A 50 -18.61 -14.07 7.62
C PRO A 50 -19.03 -14.32 9.08
N SER A 51 -19.47 -15.53 9.41
CA SER A 51 -19.85 -15.95 10.77
C SER A 51 -18.67 -16.17 11.71
N GLU A 52 -17.43 -16.22 11.20
CA GLU A 52 -16.24 -16.52 11.98
C GLU A 52 -15.52 -15.27 12.49
N VAL A 53 -14.92 -15.36 13.67
CA VAL A 53 -14.08 -14.28 14.24
C VAL A 53 -12.87 -13.98 13.34
N SER A 54 -12.24 -15.02 12.77
CA SER A 54 -11.12 -14.88 11.84
C SER A 54 -11.47 -14.04 10.62
N TYR A 55 -12.71 -14.15 10.12
CA TYR A 55 -13.20 -13.31 9.04
C TYR A 55 -13.31 -11.85 9.47
N GLN A 56 -13.84 -11.56 10.66
CA GLN A 56 -14.01 -10.18 11.12
C GLN A 56 -12.67 -9.47 11.31
N SER A 57 -11.68 -10.17 11.88
CA SER A 57 -10.32 -9.65 12.02
C SER A 57 -9.64 -9.46 10.67
N SER A 58 -9.83 -10.39 9.73
CA SER A 58 -9.16 -10.30 8.44
C SER A 58 -9.87 -9.35 7.47
N SER A 59 -11.18 -9.38 7.30
CA SER A 59 -11.90 -8.49 6.35
C SER A 59 -11.63 -6.99 6.61
N LYS A 60 -11.38 -6.61 7.87
CA LYS A 60 -11.03 -5.24 8.29
C LYS A 60 -9.54 -5.03 8.59
N GLY A 61 -8.67 -5.94 8.14
CA GLY A 61 -7.23 -5.90 8.39
C GLY A 61 -6.43 -4.86 7.58
N ASN A 62 -7.09 -4.03 6.77
CA ASN A 62 -6.45 -2.88 6.14
C ASN A 62 -6.23 -1.76 7.18
N TRP A 63 -5.16 -0.99 7.00
CA TRP A 63 -4.70 0.02 7.96
C TRP A 63 -5.76 1.08 8.31
N VAL A 64 -6.51 1.54 7.31
CA VAL A 64 -7.55 2.56 7.46
C VAL A 64 -8.88 2.11 6.89
N GLN A 65 -9.96 2.68 7.42
CA GLN A 65 -11.35 2.33 7.13
C GLN A 65 -11.82 2.75 5.73
N THR A 66 -11.06 3.62 5.03
CA THR A 66 -11.28 3.93 3.61
C THR A 66 -11.04 2.71 2.71
N ALA A 67 -10.21 1.77 3.15
CA ALA A 67 -9.89 0.54 2.43
C ALA A 67 -10.61 -0.72 2.98
N TRP A 68 -11.54 -0.57 3.92
CA TRP A 68 -12.34 -1.68 4.43
C TRP A 68 -13.43 -2.07 3.43
N ALA A 69 -13.69 -3.37 3.31
CA ALA A 69 -14.72 -3.93 2.44
C ALA A 69 -15.28 -5.23 3.02
N SER A 70 -16.29 -5.80 2.37
CA SER A 70 -17.04 -6.97 2.81
C SER A 70 -16.90 -8.12 1.81
N PRO A 71 -15.78 -8.88 1.82
CA PRO A 71 -15.59 -10.00 0.92
C PRO A 71 -16.58 -11.14 1.25
N THR A 72 -16.96 -11.96 0.28
CA THR A 72 -17.82 -13.13 0.53
C THR A 72 -17.14 -14.16 1.44
N CYS A 73 -15.83 -14.33 1.27
CA CYS A 73 -14.97 -15.06 2.20
C CYS A 73 -13.53 -14.55 2.12
N VAL A 74 -12.75 -14.86 3.14
CA VAL A 74 -11.31 -14.63 3.16
C VAL A 74 -10.58 -15.96 2.99
N VAL A 75 -9.59 -16.02 2.11
CA VAL A 75 -8.66 -17.15 1.98
C VAL A 75 -7.31 -16.72 2.52
N GLN A 76 -6.81 -17.39 3.56
CA GLN A 76 -5.51 -17.15 4.16
C GLN A 76 -4.55 -18.32 3.86
N PRO A 77 -3.96 -18.39 2.65
CA PRO A 77 -3.07 -19.47 2.28
C PRO A 77 -1.74 -19.41 3.04
N LYS A 78 -1.12 -20.57 3.28
CA LYS A 78 0.22 -20.71 3.89
C LYS A 78 1.28 -21.25 2.95
N THR A 79 0.89 -21.69 1.76
CA THR A 79 1.81 -22.26 0.78
C THR A 79 1.46 -21.78 -0.63
N THR A 80 2.47 -21.68 -1.48
CA THR A 80 2.33 -21.26 -2.88
C THR A 80 1.40 -22.19 -3.67
N ARG A 81 1.36 -23.49 -3.31
CA ARG A 81 0.41 -24.46 -3.89
C ARG A 81 -1.05 -24.15 -3.57
N GLN A 82 -1.36 -23.69 -2.36
CA GLN A 82 -2.73 -23.29 -2.01
C GLN A 82 -3.18 -22.05 -2.79
N VAL A 83 -2.28 -21.09 -2.99
CA VAL A 83 -2.53 -19.92 -3.85
C VAL A 83 -2.78 -20.38 -5.29
N SER A 84 -1.92 -21.24 -5.83
CA SER A 84 -2.07 -21.84 -7.17
C SER A 84 -3.43 -22.52 -7.38
N GLN A 85 -3.84 -23.38 -6.44
CA GLN A 85 -5.13 -24.07 -6.49
C GLN A 85 -6.30 -23.09 -6.50
N ALA A 86 -6.27 -22.09 -5.61
CA ALA A 86 -7.33 -21.10 -5.51
C ALA A 86 -7.42 -20.20 -6.75
N ILE A 87 -6.28 -19.68 -7.23
CA ILE A 87 -6.22 -18.81 -8.42
C ILE A 87 -6.72 -19.54 -9.66
N ARG A 88 -6.33 -20.81 -9.85
CA ARG A 88 -6.80 -21.61 -10.98
C ARG A 88 -8.32 -21.74 -10.97
N TYR A 89 -8.90 -22.05 -9.81
CA TYR A 89 -10.35 -22.20 -9.67
C TYR A 89 -11.08 -20.87 -9.91
N LEU A 90 -10.68 -19.79 -9.23
CA LEU A 90 -11.31 -18.47 -9.37
C LEU A 90 -11.24 -17.95 -10.81
N THR A 91 -10.13 -18.20 -11.50
CA THR A 91 -9.97 -17.86 -12.91
C THR A 91 -10.92 -18.65 -13.82
N GLN A 92 -11.10 -19.95 -13.56
CA GLN A 92 -12.03 -20.79 -14.33
C GLN A 92 -13.49 -20.42 -14.06
N SER A 93 -13.81 -20.02 -12.83
CA SER A 93 -15.15 -19.63 -12.40
C SER A 93 -15.49 -18.16 -12.64
N GLY A 94 -14.54 -17.34 -13.12
CA GLY A 94 -14.75 -15.92 -13.38
C GLY A 94 -15.11 -15.12 -12.12
N VAL A 95 -14.61 -15.52 -10.96
CA VAL A 95 -14.93 -14.88 -9.68
C VAL A 95 -13.90 -13.80 -9.35
N HIS A 96 -14.38 -12.62 -8.99
CA HIS A 96 -13.50 -11.52 -8.59
C HIS A 96 -12.79 -11.82 -7.27
N PHE A 97 -11.53 -11.39 -7.17
CA PHE A 97 -10.73 -11.53 -5.97
C PHE A 97 -9.80 -10.34 -5.75
N ALA A 98 -9.44 -10.10 -4.50
CA ALA A 98 -8.42 -9.12 -4.13
C ALA A 98 -7.25 -9.81 -3.42
N ILE A 99 -6.08 -9.17 -3.44
CA ILE A 99 -4.85 -9.69 -2.83
C ILE A 99 -4.38 -8.68 -1.81
N ARG A 100 -4.22 -9.11 -0.55
CA ARG A 100 -3.68 -8.29 0.51
C ARG A 100 -2.42 -8.91 1.07
N SER A 101 -1.32 -8.17 0.89
CA SER A 101 -0.11 -8.31 1.71
C SER A 101 -0.37 -7.60 3.05
N GLY A 102 0.09 -6.35 3.20
CA GLY A 102 -0.12 -5.57 4.43
C GLY A 102 -1.38 -4.70 4.47
N GLY A 103 -2.00 -4.41 3.34
CA GLY A 103 -3.22 -3.56 3.31
C GLY A 103 -3.02 -2.13 3.82
N HIS A 104 -1.83 -1.55 3.60
CA HIS A 104 -1.49 -0.20 4.08
C HIS A 104 -1.97 0.93 3.15
N SER A 105 -2.34 0.63 1.90
CA SER A 105 -2.91 1.64 1.02
C SER A 105 -4.32 2.04 1.50
N PRO A 106 -4.66 3.34 1.53
CA PRO A 106 -6.01 3.83 1.80
C PRO A 106 -6.98 3.59 0.64
N ALA A 107 -6.47 3.14 -0.52
CA ALA A 107 -7.27 2.96 -1.72
C ALA A 107 -8.39 1.93 -1.48
N PRO A 108 -9.67 2.31 -1.68
CA PRO A 108 -10.76 1.35 -1.67
C PRO A 108 -10.49 0.27 -2.71
N PHE A 109 -10.79 -0.97 -2.34
CA PHE A 109 -10.60 -2.17 -3.17
C PHE A 109 -9.15 -2.50 -3.59
N GLY A 110 -8.17 -1.64 -3.29
CA GLY A 110 -6.76 -1.85 -3.67
C GLY A 110 -6.15 -3.12 -3.08
N ALA A 111 -6.56 -3.45 -1.86
CA ALA A 111 -6.16 -4.67 -1.17
C ALA A 111 -7.33 -5.27 -0.36
N ASN A 112 -8.55 -5.13 -0.88
CA ASN A 112 -9.79 -5.67 -0.30
C ASN A 112 -10.89 -5.76 -1.39
N ILE A 113 -12.05 -6.36 -1.12
CA ILE A 113 -13.11 -6.50 -2.12
C ILE A 113 -14.50 -6.67 -1.49
N ASN A 114 -15.55 -6.20 -2.17
CA ASN A 114 -16.94 -6.55 -1.87
C ASN A 114 -17.39 -7.73 -2.75
N ASP A 115 -18.19 -8.64 -2.19
CA ASP A 115 -18.86 -9.71 -2.95
C ASP A 115 -17.92 -10.62 -3.78
N GLY A 116 -16.66 -10.73 -3.34
CA GLY A 116 -15.62 -11.56 -3.96
C GLY A 116 -14.76 -12.26 -2.92
N VAL A 117 -13.64 -12.83 -3.37
CA VAL A 117 -12.71 -13.56 -2.49
C VAL A 117 -11.52 -12.68 -2.12
N LEU A 118 -11.26 -12.50 -0.83
CA LEU A 118 -10.04 -11.81 -0.36
C LEU A 118 -8.93 -12.83 -0.08
N PHE A 119 -7.80 -12.72 -0.78
CA PHE A 119 -6.56 -13.38 -0.37
C PHE A 119 -5.86 -12.55 0.70
N ASP A 120 -5.93 -13.03 1.94
CA ASP A 120 -5.12 -12.52 3.05
C ASP A 120 -3.79 -13.28 3.08
N MET A 121 -2.72 -12.64 2.62
CA MET A 121 -1.42 -13.29 2.47
C MET A 121 -0.62 -13.37 3.77
N SER A 122 -1.19 -12.98 4.92
CA SER A 122 -0.54 -13.04 6.24
C SER A 122 -0.08 -14.45 6.67
N GLY A 123 -0.53 -15.51 5.99
CA GLY A 123 0.02 -16.86 6.15
C GLY A 123 1.44 -17.05 5.59
N PHE A 124 1.93 -16.14 4.74
CA PHE A 124 3.32 -16.09 4.25
C PHE A 124 4.16 -15.17 5.13
N ASN A 125 4.44 -15.62 6.34
CA ASN A 125 5.03 -14.83 7.42
C ASN A 125 6.41 -15.33 7.88
N SER A 126 7.22 -15.83 6.95
CA SER A 126 8.59 -16.28 7.23
C SER A 126 9.64 -15.30 6.70
N VAL A 127 10.79 -15.30 7.36
CA VAL A 127 12.04 -14.68 6.93
C VAL A 127 13.13 -15.72 7.11
N GLU A 128 13.88 -15.97 6.06
CA GLU A 128 15.03 -16.90 6.05
C GLU A 128 16.24 -16.13 5.52
N TYR A 129 17.36 -16.15 6.26
CA TYR A 129 18.60 -15.48 5.85
C TYR A 129 19.63 -16.52 5.37
N ASP A 130 20.21 -16.27 4.18
CA ASP A 130 21.33 -17.03 3.65
C ASP A 130 22.58 -16.13 3.61
N ALA A 131 23.50 -16.38 4.54
CA ALA A 131 24.74 -15.63 4.65
C ALA A 131 25.74 -15.92 3.52
N GLN A 132 25.67 -17.09 2.88
CA GLN A 132 26.58 -17.44 1.78
C GLN A 132 26.19 -16.71 0.51
N LEU A 133 24.89 -16.60 0.26
CA LEU A 133 24.34 -15.90 -0.89
C LEU A 133 24.14 -14.40 -0.65
N GLY A 134 24.13 -13.96 0.61
CA GLY A 134 23.91 -12.56 0.97
C GLY A 134 22.46 -12.12 0.72
N VAL A 135 21.48 -13.01 0.90
CA VAL A 135 20.07 -12.75 0.61
C VAL A 135 19.16 -13.14 1.76
N ALA A 136 17.98 -12.52 1.81
CA ALA A 136 16.88 -12.91 2.68
C ALA A 136 15.66 -13.32 1.85
N VAL A 137 15.10 -14.50 2.11
CA VAL A 137 13.83 -14.96 1.53
C VAL A 137 12.69 -14.57 2.46
N VAL A 138 11.82 -13.68 1.98
CA VAL A 138 10.78 -13.03 2.77
C VAL A 138 9.40 -13.36 2.19
N GLY A 139 8.49 -13.83 3.04
CA GLY A 139 7.10 -14.05 2.67
C GLY A 139 6.35 -12.75 2.39
N THR A 140 5.48 -12.74 1.38
CA THR A 140 4.73 -11.56 0.95
C THR A 140 3.83 -10.96 2.04
N GLY A 141 3.41 -11.77 3.02
CA GLY A 141 2.56 -11.36 4.15
C GLY A 141 3.30 -10.67 5.28
N MET A 142 4.63 -10.58 5.21
CA MET A 142 5.45 -9.96 6.25
C MET A 142 5.24 -8.43 6.34
N ARG A 143 5.47 -7.90 7.54
CA ARG A 143 5.62 -6.46 7.82
C ARG A 143 7.08 -6.11 7.94
N TRP A 144 7.49 -4.92 7.48
CA TRP A 144 8.90 -4.51 7.46
C TRP A 144 9.56 -4.55 8.84
N GLY A 145 8.87 -4.13 9.90
CA GLY A 145 9.43 -4.20 11.26
C GLY A 145 9.78 -5.62 11.70
N SER A 146 8.97 -6.61 11.33
CA SER A 146 9.28 -8.01 11.64
C SER A 146 10.41 -8.57 10.78
N VAL A 147 10.59 -8.06 9.55
CA VAL A 147 11.73 -8.40 8.70
C VAL A 147 13.03 -7.84 9.29
N TYR A 148 13.06 -6.54 9.60
CA TYR A 148 14.26 -5.90 10.15
C TYR A 148 14.66 -6.52 11.49
N ARG A 149 13.72 -6.66 12.44
CA ARG A 149 13.99 -7.30 13.74
C ARG A 149 14.52 -8.73 13.60
N HIS A 150 14.09 -9.48 12.58
CA HIS A 150 14.64 -10.81 12.33
C HIS A 150 16.08 -10.73 11.79
N LEU A 151 16.40 -9.77 10.93
CA LEU A 151 17.71 -9.65 10.32
C LEU A 151 18.76 -8.97 11.22
N ASP A 152 18.32 -8.16 12.19
CA ASP A 152 19.19 -7.46 13.15
C ASP A 152 20.13 -8.42 13.89
N GLN A 153 19.69 -9.65 14.19
CA GLN A 153 20.52 -10.67 14.85
C GLN A 153 21.73 -11.12 14.01
N TYR A 154 21.70 -10.87 12.70
CA TYR A 154 22.76 -11.18 11.75
C TYR A 154 23.56 -9.95 11.32
N ASN A 155 23.28 -8.77 11.90
CA ASN A 155 23.89 -7.48 11.53
C ASN A 155 23.74 -7.14 10.04
N VAL A 156 22.64 -7.57 9.41
CA VAL A 156 22.27 -7.19 8.05
C VAL A 156 20.86 -6.61 8.01
N THR A 157 20.55 -5.91 6.94
CA THR A 157 19.21 -5.40 6.63
C THR A 157 18.92 -5.58 5.14
N VAL A 158 17.72 -5.21 4.72
CA VAL A 158 17.27 -5.19 3.32
C VAL A 158 16.75 -3.79 2.98
N VAL A 159 16.74 -3.45 1.69
CA VAL A 159 16.12 -2.21 1.21
C VAL A 159 14.60 -2.37 1.25
N GLY A 160 13.96 -1.81 2.28
CA GLY A 160 12.52 -1.92 2.50
C GLY A 160 11.86 -0.64 2.96
N GLY A 161 10.61 -0.76 3.44
CA GLY A 161 9.78 0.37 3.85
C GLY A 161 10.26 1.11 5.11
N ARG A 162 9.88 2.39 5.18
CA ARG A 162 10.23 3.33 6.27
C ARG A 162 9.27 3.27 7.45
N ILE A 163 8.06 2.74 7.25
CA ILE A 163 7.06 2.53 8.30
C ILE A 163 6.98 1.03 8.59
N LEU A 164 7.20 0.66 9.85
CA LEU A 164 7.38 -0.73 10.26
C LEU A 164 6.16 -1.63 9.99
N GLU A 165 4.96 -1.05 10.06
CA GLU A 165 3.70 -1.76 9.82
C GLU A 165 3.34 -1.90 8.33
N VAL A 166 4.11 -1.33 7.41
CA VAL A 166 3.87 -1.52 5.97
C VAL A 166 4.19 -2.95 5.57
N GLY A 167 3.35 -3.53 4.69
CA GLY A 167 3.54 -4.89 4.16
C GLY A 167 4.61 -4.95 3.08
N VAL A 168 5.39 -6.04 3.08
CA VAL A 168 6.49 -6.28 2.13
C VAL A 168 5.99 -6.33 0.69
N GLY A 169 4.92 -7.07 0.43
CA GLY A 169 4.45 -7.34 -0.94
C GLY A 169 4.01 -6.08 -1.68
N GLY A 170 3.07 -5.33 -1.09
CA GLY A 170 2.54 -4.12 -1.73
C GLY A 170 3.59 -3.02 -1.92
N LEU A 171 4.46 -2.83 -0.92
CA LEU A 171 5.53 -1.83 -1.02
C LEU A 171 6.52 -2.17 -2.14
N THR A 172 7.02 -3.41 -2.15
CA THR A 172 8.03 -3.85 -3.12
C THR A 172 7.47 -3.86 -4.55
N LEU A 173 6.23 -4.29 -4.75
CA LEU A 173 5.61 -4.31 -6.10
C LEU A 173 5.22 -2.92 -6.60
N GLY A 174 5.08 -1.94 -5.71
CA GLY A 174 4.91 -0.52 -6.04
C GLY A 174 6.23 0.24 -6.24
N SER A 175 7.36 -0.48 -6.25
CA SER A 175 8.75 -0.01 -6.24
C SER A 175 9.37 0.09 -4.84
N GLY A 176 8.77 0.89 -3.95
CA GLY A 176 9.15 0.95 -2.54
C GLY A 176 10.37 1.83 -2.22
N LEU A 177 10.12 2.96 -1.56
CA LEU A 177 11.15 3.89 -1.12
C LEU A 177 11.72 3.52 0.26
N SER A 178 13.04 3.57 0.39
CA SER A 178 13.79 3.26 1.60
C SER A 178 14.74 4.39 1.97
N TYR A 179 15.18 4.44 3.24
CA TYR A 179 16.33 5.28 3.62
C TYR A 179 17.65 4.76 3.07
N LEU A 180 17.68 3.57 2.48
CA LEU A 180 18.85 3.03 1.78
C LEU A 180 18.81 3.28 0.27
N SER A 181 17.78 3.97 -0.25
CA SER A 181 17.56 4.01 -1.69
C SER A 181 18.59 4.79 -2.48
N ASP A 182 19.22 5.80 -1.89
CA ASP A 182 20.32 6.50 -2.54
C ASP A 182 21.60 5.65 -2.66
N LEU A 183 21.75 4.62 -1.82
CA LEU A 183 22.89 3.68 -1.84
C LEU A 183 22.64 2.51 -2.80
N TYR A 184 21.42 1.97 -2.80
CA TYR A 184 21.14 0.65 -3.39
C TYR A 184 19.91 0.62 -4.31
N GLY A 185 19.30 1.76 -4.64
CA GLY A 185 18.07 1.82 -5.43
C GLY A 185 16.81 1.54 -4.60
N LEU A 186 15.66 1.37 -5.25
CA LEU A 186 14.39 1.10 -4.58
C LEU A 186 14.32 -0.34 -4.04
N ALA A 187 13.34 -0.62 -3.19
CA ALA A 187 13.14 -1.97 -2.66
C ALA A 187 13.00 -3.02 -3.78
N CYS A 188 12.29 -2.67 -4.86
CA CYS A 188 12.12 -3.53 -6.03
C CYS A 188 13.41 -3.81 -6.80
N ASP A 189 14.36 -2.87 -6.81
CA ASP A 189 15.64 -3.04 -7.50
C ASP A 189 16.47 -4.14 -6.86
N ASN A 190 16.29 -4.33 -5.55
CA ASN A 190 17.00 -5.27 -4.69
C ASN A 190 16.34 -6.66 -4.60
N VAL A 191 15.32 -6.91 -5.42
CA VAL A 191 14.71 -8.25 -5.52
C VAL A 191 15.50 -9.07 -6.53
N GLU A 192 16.15 -10.14 -6.05
CA GLU A 192 16.86 -11.11 -6.87
C GLU A 192 15.88 -12.10 -7.53
N ASN A 193 14.80 -12.47 -6.83
CA ASN A 193 13.81 -13.41 -7.34
C ASN A 193 12.41 -13.16 -6.74
N PHE A 194 11.39 -13.18 -7.58
CA PHE A 194 9.99 -13.28 -7.19
C PHE A 194 9.49 -14.71 -7.40
N GLU A 195 8.87 -15.32 -6.40
CA GLU A 195 8.05 -16.53 -6.57
C GLU A 195 6.60 -16.11 -6.84
N VAL A 196 6.10 -16.41 -8.04
CA VAL A 196 4.86 -15.86 -8.58
C VAL A 196 3.89 -16.98 -8.95
N VAL A 197 2.63 -16.83 -8.57
CA VAL A 197 1.51 -17.63 -9.09
C VAL A 197 0.81 -16.86 -10.21
N LEU A 198 0.85 -17.40 -11.42
CA LEU A 198 0.22 -16.84 -12.60
C LEU A 198 -1.29 -17.13 -12.65
N ALA A 199 -1.97 -16.53 -13.63
CA ALA A 199 -3.42 -16.60 -13.79
C ALA A 199 -3.97 -18.03 -14.02
N ASP A 200 -3.18 -18.91 -14.60
CA ASP A 200 -3.52 -20.34 -14.79
C ASP A 200 -3.17 -21.22 -13.56
N GLY A 201 -2.61 -20.60 -12.52
CA GLY A 201 -2.10 -21.24 -11.32
C GLY A 201 -0.67 -21.77 -11.46
N THR A 202 0.02 -21.57 -12.59
CA THR A 202 1.43 -21.97 -12.74
C THR A 202 2.29 -21.18 -11.76
N ILE A 203 3.23 -21.87 -11.10
CA ILE A 203 4.19 -21.27 -10.16
C ILE A 203 5.49 -21.06 -10.91
N VAL A 204 5.98 -19.82 -10.97
CA VAL A 204 7.23 -19.46 -11.65
C VAL A 204 8.16 -18.67 -10.74
N ASN A 205 9.45 -18.76 -11.03
CA ASN A 205 10.47 -17.89 -10.49
C ASN A 205 10.84 -16.84 -11.55
N ALA A 206 10.66 -15.57 -11.19
CA ALA A 206 11.01 -14.43 -12.02
C ALA A 206 12.24 -13.73 -11.46
N ASN A 207 13.34 -13.81 -12.19
CA ASN A 207 14.65 -13.22 -11.86
C ASN A 207 15.39 -12.81 -13.15
N LYS A 208 16.61 -12.30 -13.00
CA LYS A 208 17.44 -11.83 -14.13
C LYS A 208 17.69 -12.89 -15.23
N HIS A 209 17.63 -14.18 -14.90
CA HIS A 209 17.97 -15.28 -15.80
C HIS A 209 16.77 -16.14 -16.24
N SER A 210 15.63 -16.02 -15.56
CA SER A 210 14.42 -16.81 -15.79
C SER A 210 13.20 -15.90 -15.65
N HIS A 211 12.37 -15.81 -16.70
CA HIS A 211 11.24 -14.86 -16.78
C HIS A 211 11.65 -13.41 -16.49
N ALA A 212 12.77 -12.98 -17.08
CA ALA A 212 13.41 -11.68 -16.80
C ALA A 212 12.53 -10.47 -17.15
N ASP A 213 11.63 -10.64 -18.09
CA ASP A 213 10.61 -9.66 -18.47
C ASP A 213 9.51 -9.51 -17.40
N LEU A 214 9.06 -10.62 -16.80
CA LEU A 214 8.18 -10.61 -15.63
C LEU A 214 8.88 -10.04 -14.39
N TRP A 215 10.15 -10.40 -14.18
CA TRP A 215 10.97 -9.83 -13.11
C TRP A 215 11.07 -8.31 -13.22
N TRP A 216 11.29 -7.80 -14.44
CA TRP A 216 11.26 -6.37 -14.72
C TRP A 216 9.86 -5.76 -14.46
N ALA A 217 8.80 -6.39 -14.94
CA ALA A 217 7.43 -5.86 -14.81
C ALA A 217 6.94 -5.78 -13.35
N LEU A 218 7.37 -6.69 -12.48
CA LEU A 218 6.99 -6.68 -11.05
C LEU A 218 7.65 -5.55 -10.25
N LYS A 219 8.64 -4.85 -10.82
CA LYS A 219 9.33 -3.71 -10.19
C LYS A 219 8.60 -2.38 -10.46
N GLY A 220 7.39 -2.26 -9.91
CA GLY A 220 6.50 -1.11 -10.14
C GLY A 220 5.20 -1.46 -10.87
N GLY A 221 5.00 -2.73 -11.24
CA GLY A 221 3.80 -3.20 -11.93
C GLY A 221 2.64 -3.64 -11.02
N ALA A 222 2.75 -3.46 -9.71
CA ALA A 222 1.71 -3.81 -8.73
C ALA A 222 1.19 -5.27 -8.88
N ASN A 223 -0.14 -5.46 -8.82
CA ASN A 223 -0.82 -6.75 -8.82
C ASN A 223 -1.26 -7.22 -10.22
N ASN A 224 -0.64 -6.70 -11.29
CA ASN A 224 -1.10 -6.90 -12.67
C ASN A 224 -0.64 -8.21 -13.33
N PHE A 225 0.30 -8.93 -12.73
CA PHE A 225 1.02 -10.02 -13.41
C PHE A 225 0.96 -11.37 -12.68
N GLY A 226 0.38 -11.44 -11.48
CA GLY A 226 0.44 -12.63 -10.65
C GLY A 226 0.28 -12.34 -9.16
N VAL A 227 0.11 -13.40 -8.38
CA VAL A 227 0.22 -13.33 -6.92
C VAL A 227 1.65 -13.66 -6.52
N VAL A 228 2.40 -12.66 -6.08
CA VAL A 228 3.76 -12.87 -5.55
C VAL A 228 3.67 -13.38 -4.12
N THR A 229 4.28 -14.52 -3.86
CA THR A 229 4.20 -15.24 -2.58
C THR A 229 5.46 -15.08 -1.73
N ARG A 230 6.63 -14.96 -2.38
CA ARG A 230 7.94 -14.78 -1.72
C ARG A 230 8.83 -13.83 -2.54
N PHE A 231 9.68 -13.11 -1.83
CA PHE A 231 10.71 -12.23 -2.37
C PHE A 231 12.07 -12.72 -1.88
N THR A 232 13.04 -12.91 -2.77
CA THR A 232 14.45 -13.07 -2.40
C THR A 232 15.11 -11.70 -2.53
N LEU A 233 15.52 -11.13 -1.41
CA LEU A 233 16.02 -9.75 -1.29
C LEU A 233 17.51 -9.75 -1.00
N SER A 234 18.26 -8.91 -1.70
CA SER A 234 19.67 -8.67 -1.36
C SER A 234 19.81 -8.01 0.01
N THR A 235 20.79 -8.48 0.79
CA THR A 235 21.06 -7.98 2.15
C THR A 235 22.32 -7.14 2.19
N TYR A 236 22.34 -6.19 3.12
CA TYR A 236 23.43 -5.23 3.29
C TYR A 236 23.80 -5.15 4.78
N PRO A 237 25.09 -4.93 5.12
CA PRO A 237 25.48 -4.66 6.50
C PRO A 237 24.66 -3.53 7.09
N THR A 238 24.14 -3.73 8.30
CA THR A 238 23.40 -2.72 9.05
C THR A 238 24.10 -2.42 10.36
N GLY A 239 23.86 -1.24 10.91
CA GLY A 239 24.42 -0.81 12.17
C GLY A 239 23.75 0.45 12.68
N ASN A 240 24.43 1.16 13.56
CA ASN A 240 23.92 2.42 14.08
C ASN A 240 23.95 3.51 12.99
N VAL A 241 22.89 4.30 12.98
CA VAL A 241 22.70 5.48 12.13
C VAL A 241 22.61 6.72 13.01
N TRP A 242 23.00 7.88 12.49
CA TRP A 242 22.62 9.15 13.11
C TRP A 242 21.24 9.53 12.54
N GLY A 243 20.18 9.38 13.33
CA GLY A 243 18.83 9.51 12.83
C GLY A 243 17.82 9.95 13.89
N GLY A 244 16.70 10.50 13.43
CA GLY A 244 15.62 11.01 14.26
C GLY A 244 14.79 12.04 13.50
N TYR A 245 14.08 12.88 14.23
CA TYR A 245 13.33 13.99 13.65
C TYR A 245 13.51 15.27 14.46
N ARG A 246 13.37 16.40 13.78
CA ARG A 246 13.29 17.72 14.38
C ARG A 246 11.90 18.30 14.16
N VAL A 247 11.34 18.93 15.18
CA VAL A 247 10.02 19.57 15.15
C VAL A 247 10.21 21.09 15.06
N TYR A 248 9.48 21.76 14.18
CA TYR A 248 9.52 23.21 14.02
C TYR A 248 8.11 23.79 14.01
N ALA A 249 7.98 25.08 14.30
CA ALA A 249 6.75 25.83 14.07
C ALA A 249 6.51 26.03 12.55
N LEU A 250 5.27 26.30 12.16
CA LEU A 250 4.90 26.53 10.75
C LEU A 250 5.58 27.78 10.16
N ASP A 251 5.93 28.78 10.98
CA ASP A 251 6.64 29.98 10.54
C ASP A 251 8.11 29.71 10.16
N ALA A 252 8.65 28.53 10.46
CA ALA A 252 9.96 28.09 10.02
C ALA A 252 9.99 27.56 8.57
N ILE A 253 8.82 27.35 7.93
CA ILE A 253 8.72 26.80 6.56
C ILE A 253 9.62 27.56 5.56
N PRO A 254 9.66 28.91 5.52
CA PRO A 254 10.54 29.61 4.60
C PRO A 254 12.02 29.26 4.78
N ALA A 255 12.51 29.21 6.02
CA ALA A 255 13.90 28.85 6.31
C ALA A 255 14.20 27.37 6.00
N LEU A 256 13.24 26.48 6.27
CA LEU A 256 13.36 25.06 5.95
C LEU A 256 13.38 24.81 4.44
N PHE A 257 12.61 25.58 3.66
CA PHE A 257 12.67 25.54 2.20
C PHE A 257 14.02 26.02 1.66
N ASP A 258 14.57 27.11 2.18
CA ASP A 258 15.91 27.57 1.81
C ASP A 258 16.97 26.49 2.10
N ALA A 259 16.87 25.82 3.26
CA ALA A 259 17.74 24.70 3.61
C ALA A 259 17.52 23.48 2.69
N LEU A 260 16.27 23.16 2.34
CA LEU A 260 15.91 22.06 1.45
C LEU A 260 16.38 22.30 0.00
N LEU A 261 16.37 23.55 -0.45
CA LEU A 261 16.93 24.00 -1.72
C LEU A 261 18.44 23.83 -1.71
N ALA A 262 19.13 24.29 -0.66
CA ALA A 262 20.58 24.13 -0.51
C ALA A 262 20.98 22.65 -0.49
N TYR A 263 20.24 21.81 0.25
CA TYR A 263 20.43 20.36 0.30
C TYR A 263 20.31 19.70 -1.09
N GLN A 264 19.32 20.08 -1.90
CA GLN A 264 19.10 19.49 -3.22
C GLN A 264 19.98 20.09 -4.32
N SER A 265 20.59 21.26 -4.09
CA SER A 265 21.39 21.97 -5.10
C SER A 265 22.86 21.53 -5.15
N VAL A 266 23.29 20.65 -4.24
CA VAL A 266 24.65 20.10 -4.28
C VAL A 266 24.86 19.29 -5.56
N ALA A 267 26.05 19.43 -6.17
CA ALA A 267 26.39 18.76 -7.42
C ALA A 267 26.46 17.22 -7.25
N VAL A 268 26.97 16.77 -6.11
CA VAL A 268 27.04 15.35 -5.74
C VAL A 268 26.34 15.21 -4.39
N LYS A 269 25.21 14.50 -4.40
CA LYS A 269 24.47 14.18 -3.18
C LYS A 269 25.25 13.15 -2.38
N ASP A 270 25.33 13.34 -1.07
CA ASP A 270 25.84 12.32 -0.16
C ASP A 270 24.84 11.16 -0.09
N PRO A 271 25.18 9.95 -0.54
CA PRO A 271 24.23 8.84 -0.61
C PRO A 271 23.85 8.28 0.77
N TYR A 272 24.58 8.63 1.83
CA TYR A 272 24.23 8.23 3.19
C TYR A 272 23.18 9.15 3.81
N ALA A 273 23.01 10.37 3.31
CA ALA A 273 22.09 11.35 3.85
C ALA A 273 20.71 11.25 3.20
N ASN A 274 19.69 11.03 4.02
CA ASN A 274 18.30 10.97 3.61
C ASN A 274 17.44 11.81 4.55
N LEU A 275 16.43 12.47 4.00
CA LEU A 275 15.47 13.25 4.79
C LEU A 275 14.08 13.22 4.17
N MET A 276 13.08 13.55 4.98
CA MET A 276 11.74 13.91 4.51
C MET A 276 11.24 15.07 5.36
N MET A 277 10.76 16.13 4.73
CA MET A 277 10.10 17.23 5.41
C MET A 277 8.58 17.06 5.27
N GLN A 278 7.85 17.14 6.38
CA GLN A 278 6.40 17.06 6.41
C GLN A 278 5.83 18.24 7.20
N ALA A 279 4.85 18.96 6.64
CA ALA A 279 4.15 20.02 7.34
C ALA A 279 2.68 19.65 7.60
N PHE A 280 2.16 20.08 8.75
CA PHE A 280 0.81 19.77 9.23
C PHE A 280 0.00 21.06 9.44
N PRO A 281 -0.40 21.75 8.36
CA PRO A 281 -0.93 23.11 8.43
C PRO A 281 -2.26 23.24 9.18
N LEU A 282 -3.07 22.16 9.23
CA LEU A 282 -4.34 22.14 9.95
C LEU A 282 -4.23 21.55 11.36
N ASN A 283 -3.06 21.01 11.74
CA ASN A 283 -2.78 20.54 13.08
C ASN A 283 -1.67 21.40 13.69
N GLY A 284 -2.08 22.54 14.25
CA GLY A 284 -1.18 23.57 14.79
C GLY A 284 -0.27 23.10 15.94
N THR A 285 -0.45 21.89 16.47
CA THR A 285 0.40 21.30 17.51
C THR A 285 1.64 20.59 16.94
N LEU A 286 1.58 20.06 15.71
CA LEU A 286 2.69 19.31 15.12
C LEU A 286 3.66 20.19 14.31
N GLY A 287 3.15 21.25 13.67
CA GLY A 287 3.98 22.17 12.88
C GLY A 287 4.66 21.48 11.69
N VAL A 288 6.00 21.45 11.68
CA VAL A 288 6.80 20.78 10.64
C VAL A 288 7.69 19.71 11.27
N LEU A 289 7.63 18.49 10.73
CA LEU A 289 8.52 17.38 11.06
C LEU A 289 9.58 17.22 9.97
N LEU A 290 10.85 17.34 10.34
CA LEU A 290 11.98 17.01 9.47
C LEU A 290 12.59 15.70 9.94
N ASN A 291 12.26 14.60 9.27
CA ASN A 291 12.93 13.31 9.48
C ASN A 291 14.29 13.35 8.82
N MET A 292 15.33 12.92 9.53
CA MET A 292 16.71 12.95 9.07
C MET A 292 17.37 11.63 9.43
N VAL A 293 18.11 11.06 8.49
CA VAL A 293 18.95 9.90 8.75
C VAL A 293 20.22 9.97 7.93
N TYR A 294 21.33 9.73 8.60
CA TYR A 294 22.61 9.47 7.99
C TYR A 294 22.97 8.02 8.27
N ASN A 295 23.13 7.22 7.21
CA ASN A 295 23.33 5.78 7.27
C ASN A 295 24.75 5.38 7.76
N LYS A 296 25.30 6.13 8.72
CA LYS A 296 26.54 5.90 9.46
C LYS A 296 26.42 6.50 10.88
N PRO A 297 27.16 5.98 11.86
CA PRO A 297 27.18 6.52 13.22
C PRO A 297 28.11 7.74 13.30
N MET A 298 27.74 8.83 12.63
CA MET A 298 28.50 10.07 12.58
C MET A 298 27.64 11.23 13.05
N GLU A 299 28.02 11.85 14.17
CA GLU A 299 27.31 13.02 14.68
C GLU A 299 27.48 14.22 13.74
N THR A 300 26.42 15.01 13.61
CA THR A 300 26.39 16.24 12.80
C THR A 300 26.94 16.08 11.37
N PRO A 301 26.36 15.21 10.52
CA PRO A 301 26.78 15.06 9.14
C PRO A 301 26.72 16.36 8.33
N ALA A 302 27.81 16.69 7.64
CA ALA A 302 27.92 17.92 6.84
C ALA A 302 26.81 18.05 5.77
N ALA A 303 26.28 16.92 5.27
CA ALA A 303 25.16 16.90 4.34
C ALA A 303 23.91 17.64 4.87
N PHE A 304 23.74 17.72 6.19
CA PHE A 304 22.62 18.38 6.84
C PHE A 304 22.94 19.77 7.39
N ALA A 305 24.14 20.29 7.12
CA ALA A 305 24.57 21.61 7.55
C ALA A 305 23.55 22.75 7.29
N PRO A 306 22.82 22.78 6.15
CA PRO A 306 21.81 23.82 5.91
C PRO A 306 20.70 23.91 6.97
N PHE A 307 20.42 22.83 7.72
CA PHE A 307 19.32 22.78 8.69
C PHE A 307 19.74 23.13 10.13
N TYR A 308 21.03 23.09 10.47
CA TYR A 308 21.49 23.21 11.86
C TYR A 308 21.27 24.59 12.47
N GLY A 309 21.27 25.65 11.66
CA GLY A 309 21.01 27.02 12.13
C GLY A 309 19.54 27.33 12.41
N ILE A 310 18.62 26.43 12.05
CA ILE A 310 17.17 26.64 12.21
C ILE A 310 16.77 26.18 13.62
N PRO A 311 16.20 27.05 14.47
CA PRO A 311 15.76 26.67 15.81
C PRO A 311 14.63 25.65 15.76
N ALA A 312 14.82 24.49 16.37
CA ALA A 312 13.79 23.46 16.51
C ALA A 312 13.12 23.54 17.89
N ILE A 313 11.84 23.20 17.94
CA ILE A 313 11.05 23.06 19.17
C ILE A 313 11.45 21.77 19.91
N ALA A 314 11.73 20.71 19.15
CA ALA A 314 12.20 19.43 19.67
C ALA A 314 13.20 18.81 18.69
N ASP A 315 14.13 18.04 19.23
CA ASP A 315 15.16 17.34 18.48
C ASP A 315 15.36 15.95 19.09
N THR A 316 15.14 14.90 18.29
CA THR A 316 15.34 13.51 18.70
C THR A 316 16.53 12.87 17.99
N VAL A 317 17.31 13.64 17.22
CA VAL A 317 18.35 13.08 16.36
C VAL A 317 19.56 12.67 17.21
N HIS A 318 19.91 11.39 17.16
CA HIS A 318 21.08 10.82 17.84
C HIS A 318 21.56 9.55 17.13
N ILE A 319 22.69 9.01 17.57
CA ILE A 319 23.17 7.71 17.08
C ILE A 319 22.35 6.59 17.72
N GLN A 320 21.69 5.78 16.89
CA GLN A 320 20.84 4.67 17.32
C GLN A 320 20.78 3.57 16.25
N PRO A 321 20.35 2.33 16.56
CA PRO A 321 20.04 1.33 15.55
C PRO A 321 19.00 1.83 14.54
N MET A 322 19.15 1.47 13.26
CA MET A 322 18.17 1.85 12.22
C MET A 322 16.75 1.41 12.60
N THR A 323 16.57 0.19 13.11
CA THR A 323 15.26 -0.34 13.51
C THR A 323 14.59 0.49 14.61
N ASP A 324 15.37 1.02 15.57
CA ASP A 324 14.85 1.87 16.65
C ASP A 324 14.43 3.25 16.11
N PHE A 325 15.22 3.83 15.20
CA PHE A 325 14.84 5.05 14.49
C PHE A 325 13.51 4.86 13.74
N LEU A 326 13.36 3.77 12.99
CA LEU A 326 12.11 3.46 12.28
C LEU A 326 10.94 3.23 13.25
N ALA A 327 11.18 2.63 14.42
CA ALA A 327 10.17 2.42 15.45
C ALA A 327 9.68 3.73 16.11
N SER A 328 10.48 4.80 16.05
CA SER A 328 10.09 6.12 16.55
C SER A 328 9.09 6.87 15.65
N GLN A 329 8.86 6.38 14.42
CA GLN A 329 7.90 6.99 13.51
C GLN A 329 6.47 6.56 13.86
N ILE A 330 5.60 7.55 14.11
CA ILE A 330 4.20 7.32 14.47
C ILE A 330 3.31 7.78 13.32
N PRO A 331 2.68 6.84 12.56
CA PRO A 331 1.70 7.20 11.56
C PRO A 331 0.49 7.92 12.19
N PRO A 332 -0.19 8.80 11.44
CA PRO A 332 -1.44 9.41 11.90
C PRO A 332 -2.48 8.35 12.30
N SER A 333 -3.13 8.56 13.44
CA SER A 333 -4.19 7.68 13.95
C SER A 333 -5.58 8.26 13.66
N LEU A 334 -5.96 8.28 12.39
CA LEU A 334 -7.30 8.62 11.95
C LEU A 334 -7.97 7.41 11.27
N PRO A 335 -9.29 7.23 11.45
CA PRO A 335 -9.98 6.10 10.85
C PRO A 335 -9.99 6.19 9.32
N ARG A 336 -9.94 7.39 8.76
CA ARG A 336 -10.05 7.62 7.32
C ARG A 336 -8.92 8.54 6.86
N ILE A 337 -8.21 8.08 5.85
CA ILE A 337 -7.08 8.78 5.22
C ILE A 337 -7.17 8.51 3.72
N ASN A 338 -6.75 9.47 2.90
CA ASN A 338 -6.37 9.25 1.51
C ASN A 338 -5.08 10.03 1.17
N TRP A 339 -4.38 9.60 0.14
CA TRP A 339 -3.12 10.19 -0.33
C TRP A 339 -3.26 10.69 -1.75
N TYR A 340 -2.49 11.70 -2.11
CA TYR A 340 -2.30 12.16 -3.49
C TYR A 340 -0.83 12.49 -3.71
N ALA A 341 -0.28 12.09 -4.85
CA ALA A 341 1.13 12.31 -5.16
C ALA A 341 1.33 13.13 -6.43
N THR A 342 2.39 13.92 -6.47
CA THR A 342 2.89 14.56 -7.70
C THR A 342 4.40 14.71 -7.63
N SER A 343 5.06 15.05 -8.74
CA SER A 343 6.51 15.22 -8.79
C SER A 343 6.89 16.52 -9.47
N PHE A 344 7.94 17.14 -8.97
CA PHE A 344 8.51 18.34 -9.58
C PHE A 344 10.02 18.44 -9.36
N LYS A 345 10.62 19.33 -10.14
CA LYS A 345 11.99 19.80 -9.92
C LYS A 345 12.00 20.79 -8.76
N THR A 346 13.10 20.77 -8.01
CA THR A 346 13.35 21.70 -6.92
C THR A 346 13.43 23.14 -7.46
N ASP A 347 12.57 24.04 -6.97
CA ASP A 347 12.59 25.45 -7.31
C ASP A 347 12.04 26.31 -6.15
N ALA A 348 12.71 27.43 -5.88
CA ALA A 348 12.38 28.29 -4.75
C ALA A 348 11.05 29.02 -4.91
N THR A 349 10.69 29.38 -6.14
CA THR A 349 9.43 30.09 -6.44
C THR A 349 8.27 29.12 -6.34
N LEU A 350 8.44 27.91 -6.86
CA LEU A 350 7.45 26.83 -6.71
C LEU A 350 7.22 26.49 -5.24
N PHE A 351 8.27 26.34 -4.42
CA PHE A 351 8.11 26.01 -3.00
C PHE A 351 7.22 27.02 -2.26
N LYS A 352 7.44 28.33 -2.49
CA LYS A 352 6.59 29.40 -1.94
C LYS A 352 5.15 29.33 -2.47
N ALA A 353 4.97 29.01 -3.74
CA ALA A 353 3.62 28.84 -4.31
C ALA A 353 2.89 27.64 -3.68
N VAL A 354 3.56 26.50 -3.51
CA VAL A 354 3.02 25.30 -2.87
C VAL A 354 2.69 25.57 -1.40
N GLU A 355 3.57 26.24 -0.64
CA GLU A 355 3.27 26.67 0.72
C GLU A 355 1.98 27.48 0.77
N LYS A 356 1.83 28.51 -0.09
CA LYS A 356 0.61 29.32 -0.11
C LYS A 356 -0.65 28.49 -0.40
N ILE A 357 -0.54 27.46 -1.26
CA ILE A 357 -1.66 26.56 -1.57
C ILE A 357 -2.06 25.71 -0.35
N VAL A 358 -1.10 25.26 0.45
CA VAL A 358 -1.34 24.27 1.52
C VAL A 358 -1.47 24.89 2.92
N THR A 359 -0.97 26.10 3.13
CA THR A 359 -1.03 26.84 4.41
C THR A 359 -1.92 28.08 4.37
N GLY A 360 -2.30 28.55 3.18
CA GLY A 360 -3.08 29.77 3.00
C GLY A 360 -4.57 29.62 3.33
N THR A 361 -5.38 30.49 2.75
CA THR A 361 -6.85 30.42 2.81
C THR A 361 -7.38 29.98 1.46
N SER A 362 -8.14 28.88 1.44
CA SER A 362 -8.86 28.40 0.27
C SER A 362 -10.12 27.65 0.70
N ALA A 363 -11.09 27.54 -0.22
CA ALA A 363 -12.31 26.77 0.03
C ALA A 363 -12.01 25.31 0.36
N GLU A 364 -11.00 24.69 -0.26
CA GLU A 364 -10.62 23.30 0.01
C GLU A 364 -10.06 23.12 1.42
N LEU A 365 -9.17 24.03 1.85
CA LEU A 365 -8.61 24.00 3.20
C LEU A 365 -9.69 24.23 4.25
N ASP A 366 -10.65 25.12 3.99
CA ASP A 366 -11.79 25.37 4.88
C ASP A 366 -12.73 24.15 4.92
N THR A 367 -13.00 23.51 3.78
CA THR A 367 -13.76 22.26 3.71
C THR A 367 -13.11 21.19 4.57
N ILE A 368 -11.81 20.92 4.38
CA ILE A 368 -11.11 19.89 5.15
C ILE A 368 -11.07 20.26 6.64
N ARG A 369 -10.79 21.52 6.99
CA ARG A 369 -10.76 21.99 8.39
C ARG A 369 -12.10 21.80 9.10
N ASN A 370 -13.20 21.92 8.39
CA ASN A 370 -14.55 21.80 8.95
C ASN A 370 -15.01 20.34 9.11
N LEU A 371 -14.28 19.36 8.57
CA LEU A 371 -14.56 17.95 8.81
C LEU A 371 -14.24 17.55 10.25
N THR A 372 -14.92 16.54 10.77
CA THR A 372 -14.60 15.98 12.08
C THR A 372 -13.19 15.40 12.05
N ALA A 373 -12.28 15.95 12.86
CA ALA A 373 -10.86 15.63 12.88
C ALA A 373 -10.16 15.80 11.51
N GLY A 374 -10.65 16.74 10.70
CA GLY A 374 -10.06 17.09 9.41
C GLY A 374 -8.59 17.50 9.53
N SER A 375 -7.72 16.86 8.77
CA SER A 375 -6.27 17.08 8.84
C SER A 375 -5.61 16.99 7.48
N ILE A 376 -4.49 17.68 7.35
CA ILE A 376 -3.60 17.63 6.18
C ILE A 376 -2.18 17.39 6.67
N ALA A 377 -1.47 16.50 5.99
CA ALA A 377 -0.02 16.43 6.01
C ALA A 377 0.50 16.57 4.58
N VAL A 378 1.53 17.40 4.38
CA VAL A 378 2.18 17.59 3.08
C VAL A 378 3.64 17.26 3.19
N GLY A 379 4.13 16.38 2.32
CA GLY A 379 5.48 15.85 2.36
C GLY A 379 6.30 16.28 1.15
N TRP A 380 7.54 16.72 1.39
CA TRP A 380 8.55 16.93 0.36
C TRP A 380 9.67 15.93 0.57
N GLN A 381 9.79 14.99 -0.37
CA GLN A 381 10.81 13.96 -0.37
C GLN A 381 11.83 14.26 -1.47
N PRO A 382 13.04 14.73 -1.12
CA PRO A 382 14.15 14.77 -2.07
C PRO A 382 14.49 13.37 -2.56
N ILE A 383 14.60 13.21 -3.88
CA ILE A 383 15.00 11.96 -4.54
C ILE A 383 16.30 12.19 -5.30
N SER A 384 17.25 11.28 -5.13
CA SER A 384 18.48 11.31 -5.90
C SER A 384 18.23 10.82 -7.32
N THR A 385 18.91 11.45 -8.29
CA THR A 385 18.96 10.95 -9.67
C THR A 385 19.64 9.59 -9.78
N SER A 386 20.43 9.19 -8.76
CA SER A 386 21.00 7.83 -8.68
C SER A 386 19.96 6.75 -8.38
N ALA A 387 18.87 7.11 -7.69
CA ALA A 387 17.79 6.18 -7.39
C ALA A 387 16.77 6.17 -8.55
N ILE A 388 16.29 7.35 -8.96
CA ILE A 388 15.28 7.48 -10.02
C ILE A 388 15.56 8.74 -10.83
N THR A 389 15.55 8.61 -12.16
CA THR A 389 15.75 9.74 -13.08
C THR A 389 14.56 10.70 -13.15
N ALA A 390 13.38 10.26 -12.71
CA ALA A 390 12.14 11.02 -12.69
C ALA A 390 11.98 11.84 -11.39
N GLY A 391 12.32 13.13 -11.48
CA GLY A 391 11.99 14.13 -10.46
C GLY A 391 13.02 14.27 -9.34
N ARG A 392 13.19 15.51 -8.84
CA ARG A 392 14.09 15.79 -7.71
C ARG A 392 13.33 15.86 -6.39
N THR A 393 12.04 16.15 -6.43
CA THR A 393 11.16 16.15 -5.27
C THR A 393 9.88 15.37 -5.58
N TRP A 394 9.63 14.33 -4.81
CA TRP A 394 8.32 13.69 -4.74
C TRP A 394 7.50 14.38 -3.67
N PHE A 395 6.30 14.78 -4.04
CA PHE A 395 5.37 15.48 -3.17
C PHE A 395 4.18 14.57 -2.86
N VAL A 396 3.79 14.52 -1.60
CA VAL A 396 2.61 13.81 -1.14
C VAL A 396 1.70 14.74 -0.35
N LEU A 397 0.40 14.64 -0.59
CA LEU A 397 -0.68 15.27 0.16
C LEU A 397 -1.51 14.17 0.81
N ASP A 398 -1.47 14.10 2.14
CA ASP A 398 -2.30 13.23 2.95
C ASP A 398 -3.44 14.03 3.53
N VAL A 399 -4.67 13.52 3.39
CA VAL A 399 -5.87 14.11 4.01
C VAL A 399 -6.52 13.07 4.89
N GLY A 400 -6.86 13.45 6.12
CA GLY A 400 -7.51 12.56 7.10
C GLY A 400 -8.78 13.16 7.69
N TRP A 401 -9.75 12.31 8.00
CA TRP A 401 -11.06 12.69 8.56
C TRP A 401 -11.67 11.54 9.38
N TRP A 402 -12.78 11.81 10.09
CA TRP A 402 -13.40 10.82 10.98
C TRP A 402 -14.56 10.04 10.35
N ASN A 403 -15.56 10.73 9.77
CA ASN A 403 -16.82 10.11 9.39
C ASN A 403 -16.82 9.61 7.93
N ALA A 404 -17.44 8.46 7.67
CA ALA A 404 -17.55 7.91 6.31
C ALA A 404 -18.45 8.75 5.38
N GLU A 405 -19.41 9.50 5.93
CA GLU A 405 -20.28 10.40 5.15
C GLU A 405 -19.51 11.56 4.48
N ASP A 406 -18.34 11.90 5.04
CA ASP A 406 -17.48 12.98 4.56
C ASP A 406 -16.55 12.54 3.40
N ASP A 407 -16.54 11.26 3.03
CA ASP A 407 -15.59 10.70 2.05
C ASP A 407 -15.55 11.47 0.74
N ALA A 408 -16.72 11.74 0.15
CA ALA A 408 -16.80 12.40 -1.15
C ALA A 408 -16.23 13.82 -1.07
N VAL A 409 -16.64 14.58 -0.03
CA VAL A 409 -16.25 15.97 0.18
C VAL A 409 -14.76 16.10 0.50
N ALA A 410 -14.23 15.22 1.35
CA ALA A 410 -12.80 15.19 1.68
C ALA A 410 -11.94 14.89 0.44
N ASN A 411 -12.34 13.90 -0.36
CA ASN A 411 -11.63 13.52 -1.57
C ASN A 411 -11.68 14.60 -2.65
N GLU A 412 -12.83 15.25 -2.85
CA GLU A 412 -12.96 16.35 -3.82
C GLU A 412 -12.07 17.54 -3.45
N ALA A 413 -12.06 17.94 -2.17
CA ALA A 413 -11.19 19.00 -1.69
C ALA A 413 -9.70 18.65 -1.85
N ALA A 414 -9.31 17.41 -1.52
CA ALA A 414 -7.93 16.93 -1.67
C ALA A 414 -7.48 16.89 -3.14
N ALA A 415 -8.35 16.39 -4.03
CA ALA A 415 -8.09 16.34 -5.47
C ALA A 415 -7.93 17.74 -6.07
N SER A 416 -8.75 18.72 -5.65
CA SER A 416 -8.59 20.11 -6.06
C SER A 416 -7.27 20.72 -5.56
N LEU A 417 -6.88 20.44 -4.31
CA LEU A 417 -5.60 20.93 -3.77
C LEU A 417 -4.39 20.40 -4.53
N ILE A 418 -4.31 19.09 -4.78
CA ILE A 418 -3.19 18.52 -5.53
C ILE A 418 -3.16 19.03 -6.98
N ALA A 419 -4.33 19.23 -7.61
CA ALA A 419 -4.40 19.81 -8.95
C ALA A 419 -3.84 21.24 -9.00
N LYS A 420 -4.08 22.07 -7.97
CA LYS A 420 -3.47 23.42 -7.86
C LYS A 420 -1.95 23.36 -7.69
N VAL A 421 -1.44 22.40 -6.92
CA VAL A 421 0.02 22.18 -6.78
C VAL A 421 0.62 21.79 -8.13
N GLU A 422 -0.02 20.89 -8.85
CA GLU A 422 0.43 20.45 -10.17
C GLU A 422 0.37 21.58 -11.21
N GLU A 423 -0.70 22.36 -11.23
CA GLU A 423 -0.84 23.55 -12.08
C GLU A 423 0.26 24.57 -11.79
N ALA A 424 0.55 24.84 -10.51
CA ALA A 424 1.66 25.70 -10.13
C ALA A 424 3.00 25.14 -10.66
N ALA A 425 3.26 23.85 -10.49
CA ALA A 425 4.47 23.21 -11.01
C ALA A 425 4.58 23.32 -12.54
N LYS A 426 3.46 23.18 -13.26
CA LYS A 426 3.40 23.35 -14.73
C LYS A 426 3.67 24.80 -15.12
N ASN A 427 3.05 25.77 -14.45
CA ASN A 427 3.21 27.20 -14.72
C ASN A 427 4.66 27.68 -14.52
N TYR A 428 5.39 27.10 -13.56
CA TYR A 428 6.82 27.37 -13.35
C TYR A 428 7.76 26.50 -14.19
N GLY A 429 7.23 25.61 -15.04
CA GLY A 429 8.04 24.71 -15.89
C GLY A 429 8.82 23.64 -15.10
N GLN A 430 8.39 23.34 -13.87
CA GLN A 430 9.06 22.42 -12.96
C GLN A 430 8.34 21.08 -12.80
N HIS A 431 7.12 20.95 -13.33
CA HIS A 431 6.37 19.69 -13.30
C HIS A 431 7.18 18.55 -13.92
N VAL A 432 7.10 17.38 -13.27
CA VAL A 432 7.66 16.13 -13.78
C VAL A 432 6.53 15.13 -13.89
N ASP A 433 6.38 14.59 -15.10
CA ASP A 433 5.31 13.65 -15.46
C ASP A 433 5.59 12.25 -14.88
N TYR A 434 5.52 12.15 -13.55
CA TYR A 434 5.76 10.93 -12.81
C TYR A 434 5.01 10.97 -11.47
N ILE A 435 4.31 9.89 -11.16
CA ILE A 435 3.58 9.73 -9.90
C ILE A 435 4.13 8.50 -9.19
N PHE A 436 4.59 8.67 -7.96
CA PHE A 436 5.10 7.56 -7.17
C PHE A 436 3.94 6.69 -6.66
N MET A 437 3.88 5.45 -7.13
CA MET A 437 2.75 4.55 -6.93
C MET A 437 2.36 4.35 -5.47
N ASN A 438 3.34 4.19 -4.57
CA ASN A 438 3.06 3.83 -3.18
C ASN A 438 2.39 4.96 -2.39
N ASP A 439 2.44 6.20 -2.88
CA ASP A 439 1.86 7.39 -2.23
C ASP A 439 0.70 8.00 -3.05
N ALA A 440 0.29 7.34 -4.14
CA ALA A 440 -0.72 7.85 -5.07
C ALA A 440 -2.15 7.53 -4.63
N ALA A 441 -3.08 8.41 -5.01
CA ALA A 441 -4.51 8.15 -4.87
C ALA A 441 -4.98 7.13 -5.91
N VAL A 442 -6.01 6.34 -5.59
CA VAL A 442 -6.61 5.36 -6.54
C VAL A 442 -7.12 6.03 -7.83
N GLN A 443 -7.47 7.31 -7.76
CA GLN A 443 -7.96 8.10 -8.88
C GLN A 443 -6.85 8.55 -9.84
N GLN A 444 -5.58 8.47 -9.44
CA GLN A 444 -4.46 8.93 -10.25
C GLN A 444 -4.00 7.83 -11.22
N ASP A 445 -3.79 8.19 -12.49
CA ASP A 445 -3.30 7.27 -13.52
C ASP A 445 -1.79 7.01 -13.35
N VAL A 446 -1.38 6.28 -12.33
CA VAL A 446 0.04 6.08 -12.02
C VAL A 446 0.82 5.44 -13.17
N ILE A 447 0.32 4.33 -13.72
CA ILE A 447 1.06 3.55 -14.72
C ILE A 447 1.09 4.28 -16.07
N GLY A 448 0.07 5.09 -16.41
CA GLY A 448 0.10 5.95 -17.59
C GLY A 448 1.29 6.91 -17.62
N HIS A 449 1.75 7.36 -16.44
CA HIS A 449 2.90 8.26 -16.29
C HIS A 449 4.26 7.54 -16.33
N TYR A 450 4.32 6.23 -16.63
CA TYR A 450 5.60 5.52 -16.81
C TYR A 450 6.25 5.77 -18.17
N GLY A 451 5.56 6.46 -19.07
CA GLY A 451 5.99 6.74 -20.43
C GLY A 451 5.66 5.59 -21.39
N ASN A 452 5.32 5.94 -22.63
CA ASN A 452 4.75 5.01 -23.62
C ASN A 452 5.57 3.73 -23.82
N GLY A 453 6.91 3.81 -23.80
CA GLY A 453 7.78 2.64 -23.97
C GLY A 453 7.66 1.63 -22.83
N ASN A 454 7.61 2.12 -21.58
CA ASN A 454 7.44 1.25 -20.42
C ASN A 454 6.02 0.66 -20.36
N VAL A 455 5.00 1.47 -20.65
CA VAL A 455 3.61 1.00 -20.72
C VAL A 455 3.45 -0.09 -21.78
N ALA A 456 3.99 0.11 -22.99
CA ALA A 456 3.96 -0.88 -24.06
C ALA A 456 4.66 -2.18 -23.66
N LYS A 457 5.81 -2.10 -22.97
CA LYS A 457 6.54 -3.27 -22.47
C LYS A 457 5.76 -4.00 -21.37
N LEU A 458 5.14 -3.28 -20.43
CA LEU A 458 4.26 -3.88 -19.42
C LEU A 458 3.10 -4.64 -20.07
N ARG A 459 2.50 -4.08 -21.14
CA ARG A 459 1.46 -4.75 -21.92
C ARG A 459 1.96 -5.99 -22.65
N GLU A 460 3.17 -5.97 -23.21
CA GLU A 460 3.77 -7.17 -23.79
C GLU A 460 3.93 -8.29 -22.75
N VAL A 461 4.43 -7.96 -21.55
CA VAL A 461 4.57 -8.92 -20.46
C VAL A 461 3.20 -9.44 -20.03
N GLN A 462 2.20 -8.58 -19.87
CA GLN A 462 0.84 -9.00 -19.54
C GLN A 462 0.29 -9.98 -20.57
N ARG A 463 0.45 -9.73 -21.88
CA ARG A 463 0.02 -10.69 -22.92
C ARG A 463 0.70 -12.05 -22.80
N ARG A 464 1.97 -12.08 -22.38
CA ARG A 464 2.74 -13.32 -22.24
C ARG A 464 2.30 -14.15 -21.03
N TYR A 465 2.08 -13.52 -19.88
CA TYR A 465 1.84 -14.21 -18.60
C TYR A 465 0.37 -14.23 -18.15
N ASP A 466 -0.45 -13.33 -18.68
CA ASP A 466 -1.88 -13.23 -18.41
C ASP A 466 -2.66 -12.87 -19.69
N PRO A 467 -2.66 -13.73 -20.73
CA PRO A 467 -3.30 -13.44 -22.03
C PRO A 467 -4.83 -13.26 -21.93
N ARG A 468 -5.46 -13.71 -20.84
CA ARG A 468 -6.89 -13.55 -20.59
C ARG A 468 -7.23 -12.31 -19.77
N GLU A 469 -6.21 -11.56 -19.36
CA GLU A 469 -6.32 -10.34 -18.56
C GLU A 469 -7.04 -10.59 -17.22
N VAL A 470 -6.79 -11.76 -16.61
CA VAL A 470 -7.36 -12.18 -15.33
C VAL A 470 -7.07 -11.14 -14.25
N PHE A 471 -5.83 -10.65 -14.15
CA PHE A 471 -5.46 -9.65 -13.14
C PHE A 471 -5.93 -8.23 -13.51
N GLN A 472 -6.39 -8.00 -14.75
CA GLN A 472 -7.04 -6.74 -15.12
C GLN A 472 -8.57 -6.80 -14.87
N LYS A 473 -9.19 -7.97 -15.08
CA LYS A 473 -10.64 -8.15 -15.05
C LYS A 473 -11.16 -8.67 -13.72
N LEU A 474 -10.51 -9.70 -13.17
CA LEU A 474 -10.95 -10.38 -11.95
C LEU A 474 -10.37 -9.76 -10.67
N VAL A 475 -9.34 -8.93 -10.77
CA VAL A 475 -8.79 -8.19 -9.63
C VAL A 475 -9.15 -6.71 -9.77
N PRO A 476 -10.18 -6.21 -9.07
CA PRO A 476 -10.74 -4.89 -9.36
C PRO A 476 -9.86 -3.71 -8.92
N GLY A 477 -9.04 -3.89 -7.87
CA GLY A 477 -8.22 -2.82 -7.31
C GLY A 477 -6.73 -2.88 -7.66
N GLY A 478 -6.01 -1.87 -7.19
CA GLY A 478 -4.62 -1.60 -7.56
C GLY A 478 -4.55 -0.79 -8.87
N PHE A 479 -3.40 -0.17 -9.13
CA PHE A 479 -3.20 0.58 -10.37
C PHE A 479 -3.12 -0.38 -11.55
N LYS A 480 -4.07 -0.28 -12.48
CA LYS A 480 -4.16 -1.14 -13.66
C LYS A 480 -3.35 -0.59 -14.80
N LEU A 481 -2.99 -1.49 -15.72
CA LEU A 481 -2.34 -1.08 -16.95
C LEU A 481 -3.30 -0.18 -17.74
N PRO A 482 -2.86 0.96 -18.31
CA PRO A 482 -3.69 1.83 -19.14
C PRO A 482 -4.18 1.11 -20.40
N PRO A 483 -5.39 1.38 -20.88
CA PRO A 483 -5.90 0.79 -22.12
C PRO A 483 -4.96 1.09 -23.31
N GLU A 484 -4.95 0.20 -24.30
CA GLU A 484 -4.21 0.47 -25.54
C GLU A 484 -4.87 1.64 -26.29
N VAL A 485 -4.05 2.59 -26.75
CA VAL A 485 -4.49 3.77 -27.52
C VAL A 485 -4.53 3.44 -29.00
#